data_AF-A0A2V1DHE5-F1
#
_entry.id   AF-A0A2V1DHE5-F1
#
_cell.length_a   1.000
_cell.length_b   1.000
_cell.length_c   1.000
_cell.angle_alpha   90.00
_cell.angle_beta   90.00
_cell.angle_gamma   90.00
#
_symmetry.space_group_name_H-M   'P 1'
#
loop_
_entity.id
_entity.type
_entity.pdbx_description
1 polymer ?
#
loop_
_entity_poly.entity_id
_entity_poly.type
_entity_poly.pdbx_seq_one_letter_code
_entity_poly.pdbx_strand_id
1 'polypeptide(L)'
;MSGLEAFSVACNVMQAIHFTGTAIPICKDIYEGCSPAPGVESRCSELRSIALDLENDRKKASPNGPENEKQLARIVDSMLAGTLELEKELSKLRNTGSPSIVAAVKNTRLYYFRPKSKIEKIEDKIRNDEKLMESRILVRMSKDQDALQAMLSAEARNMPSELKSFVQHLKDGNTRLEQLIENKTGEINSVVQKEGETMRQTVVAESKATRSHL
;
A
#
# COMPACT_ATOMS: atom_id res chain seq x y z
N MET A 1 -20.18 -9.91 10.11
CA MET A 1 -19.69 -8.55 9.82
C MET A 1 -20.83 -7.75 9.19
N SER A 2 -20.90 -6.44 9.34
CA SER A 2 -21.84 -5.62 8.54
C SER A 2 -21.34 -5.50 7.09
N GLY A 3 -22.22 -5.09 6.16
CA GLY A 3 -21.83 -4.80 4.78
C GLY A 3 -20.71 -3.76 4.74
N LEU A 4 -20.92 -2.60 5.40
CA LEU A 4 -19.93 -1.53 5.49
C LEU A 4 -18.57 -2.00 6.02
N GLU A 5 -18.57 -2.79 7.09
CA GLU A 5 -17.34 -3.34 7.65
C GLU A 5 -16.61 -4.23 6.63
N ALA A 6 -17.33 -5.09 5.89
CA ALA A 6 -16.73 -5.96 4.88
C ALA A 6 -16.10 -5.16 3.72
N PHE A 7 -16.78 -4.11 3.25
CA PHE A 7 -16.24 -3.22 2.22
C PHE A 7 -15.04 -2.41 2.71
N SER A 8 -15.07 -1.92 3.96
CA SER A 8 -13.93 -1.23 4.57
C SER A 8 -12.71 -2.14 4.66
N VAL A 9 -12.89 -3.37 5.14
CA VAL A 9 -11.80 -4.36 5.23
C VAL A 9 -11.24 -4.69 3.84
N ALA A 10 -12.11 -4.92 2.85
CA ALA A 10 -11.68 -5.21 1.49
C ALA A 10 -10.88 -4.04 0.87
N CYS A 11 -11.33 -2.80 1.09
CA CYS A 11 -10.62 -1.61 0.64
C CYS A 11 -9.21 -1.51 1.26
N ASN A 12 -9.10 -1.70 2.58
CA ASN A 12 -7.81 -1.66 3.28
C ASN A 12 -6.85 -2.76 2.81
N VAL A 13 -7.36 -3.97 2.57
CA VAL A 13 -6.57 -5.07 1.99
C VAL A 13 -6.01 -4.70 0.62
N MET A 14 -6.82 -4.14 -0.28
CA MET A 14 -6.34 -3.76 -1.62
C MET A 14 -5.31 -2.62 -1.56
N GLN A 15 -5.48 -1.67 -0.65
CA GLN A 15 -4.47 -0.64 -0.39
C GLN A 15 -3.16 -1.23 0.14
N ALA A 16 -3.24 -2.22 1.03
CA ALA A 16 -2.07 -2.93 1.55
C ALA A 16 -1.33 -3.71 0.45
N ILE A 17 -2.06 -4.44 -0.40
CA ILE A 17 -1.50 -5.17 -1.54
C ILE A 17 -0.78 -4.21 -2.48
N HIS A 18 -1.41 -3.10 -2.84
CA HIS A 18 -0.77 -2.09 -3.68
C HIS A 18 0.53 -1.57 -3.07
N PHE A 19 0.45 -1.13 -1.82
CA PHE A 19 1.57 -0.46 -1.19
C PHE A 19 2.75 -1.40 -0.97
N THR A 20 2.50 -2.62 -0.50
CA THR A 20 3.53 -3.66 -0.37
C THR A 20 4.16 -4.01 -1.73
N GLY A 21 3.36 -4.07 -2.81
CA GLY A 21 3.85 -4.20 -4.18
C GLY A 21 4.83 -3.08 -4.59
N THR A 22 4.62 -1.84 -4.14
CA THR A 22 5.57 -0.73 -4.37
C THR A 22 6.82 -0.78 -3.49
N ALA A 23 6.74 -1.39 -2.29
CA ALA A 23 7.85 -1.47 -1.33
C ALA A 23 8.80 -2.65 -1.59
N ILE A 24 8.32 -3.73 -2.23
CA ILE A 24 9.13 -4.91 -2.57
C ILE A 24 10.31 -4.57 -3.51
N PRO A 25 10.14 -3.84 -4.64
CA PRO A 25 11.24 -3.46 -5.50
C PRO A 25 12.34 -2.70 -4.76
N ILE A 26 11.97 -1.78 -3.86
CA ILE A 26 12.93 -1.01 -3.05
C ILE A 26 13.77 -1.94 -2.18
N CYS A 27 13.16 -2.94 -1.55
CA CYS A 27 13.89 -3.94 -0.78
C CYS A 27 14.89 -4.70 -1.67
N LYS A 28 14.45 -5.14 -2.85
CA LYS A 28 15.29 -5.87 -3.80
C LYS A 28 16.48 -5.01 -4.27
N ASP A 29 16.24 -3.77 -4.67
CA ASP A 29 17.28 -2.84 -5.13
C ASP A 29 18.36 -2.63 -4.07
N ILE A 30 17.96 -2.46 -2.80
CA ILE A 30 18.91 -2.30 -1.69
C ILE A 30 19.73 -3.58 -1.47
N TYR A 31 19.10 -4.76 -1.57
CA TYR A 31 19.80 -6.04 -1.50
C TYR A 31 20.72 -6.29 -2.69
N GLU A 32 20.45 -5.70 -3.85
CA GLU A 32 21.30 -5.76 -5.04
C GLU A 32 22.43 -4.73 -5.00
N GLY A 33 22.58 -4.00 -3.89
CA GLY A 33 23.70 -3.11 -3.65
C GLY A 33 23.45 -1.66 -4.07
N CYS A 34 22.27 -1.35 -4.62
CA CYS A 34 21.88 0.03 -4.91
C CYS A 34 21.84 0.88 -3.62
N SER A 35 22.07 2.19 -3.75
CA SER A 35 21.91 3.11 -2.62
C SER A 35 20.46 3.07 -2.15
N PRO A 36 20.17 3.12 -0.84
CA PRO A 36 18.80 3.27 -0.37
C PRO A 36 18.19 4.50 -1.05
N ALA A 37 17.07 4.30 -1.75
CA ALA A 37 16.31 5.43 -2.28
C ALA A 37 15.94 6.36 -1.11
N PRO A 38 16.00 7.69 -1.28
CA PRO A 38 15.43 8.60 -0.29
C PRO A 38 13.97 8.21 -0.03
N GLY A 39 13.57 8.15 1.25
CA GLY A 39 12.19 7.81 1.64
C GLY A 39 11.98 6.43 2.27
N VAL A 40 13.02 5.63 2.54
CA VAL A 40 12.90 4.36 3.30
C VAL A 40 12.17 4.56 4.65
N GLU A 41 12.44 5.66 5.35
CA GLU A 41 11.79 5.97 6.63
C GLU A 41 10.29 6.24 6.48
N SER A 42 9.90 7.04 5.47
CA SER A 42 8.49 7.30 5.15
C SER A 42 7.77 5.99 4.81
N ARG A 43 8.39 5.10 4.03
CA ARG A 43 7.82 3.80 3.67
C ARG A 43 7.68 2.84 4.86
N CYS A 44 8.65 2.81 5.77
CA CYS A 44 8.52 2.07 7.03
C CYS A 44 7.34 2.58 7.86
N SER A 45 7.17 3.90 7.96
CA SER A 45 6.04 4.49 8.70
C SER A 45 4.70 4.14 8.06
N GLU A 46 4.62 4.18 6.73
CA GLU A 46 3.41 3.86 5.99
C GLU A 46 3.07 2.36 6.08
N LEU A 47 4.06 1.46 5.97
CA LEU A 47 3.85 0.02 6.22
C LEU A 47 3.36 -0.24 7.64
N ARG A 48 3.90 0.46 8.63
CA ARG A 48 3.46 0.34 10.02
C ARG A 48 2.01 0.82 10.18
N SER A 49 1.62 1.91 9.53
CA SER A 49 0.23 2.39 9.52
C SER A 49 -0.71 1.34 8.93
N ILE A 50 -0.37 0.81 7.75
CA ILE A 50 -1.16 -0.23 7.08
C ILE A 50 -1.27 -1.49 7.95
N ALA A 51 -0.20 -1.89 8.63
CA ALA A 51 -0.24 -3.03 9.54
C ALA A 51 -1.19 -2.79 10.73
N LEU A 52 -1.25 -1.58 11.27
CA LEU A 52 -2.19 -1.22 12.33
C LEU A 52 -3.64 -1.26 11.84
N ASP A 53 -3.90 -0.78 10.63
CA ASP A 53 -5.23 -0.83 10.01
C ASP A 53 -5.67 -2.29 9.78
N LEU A 54 -4.78 -3.13 9.25
CA LEU A 54 -5.03 -4.57 9.07
C LEU A 54 -5.22 -5.30 10.41
N GLU A 55 -4.51 -4.91 11.47
CA GLU A 55 -4.70 -5.49 12.80
C GLU A 55 -6.07 -5.11 13.40
N ASN A 56 -6.54 -3.89 13.16
CA ASN A 56 -7.89 -3.48 13.52
C ASN A 56 -8.95 -4.21 12.71
N ASP A 57 -8.72 -4.40 11.41
CA ASP A 57 -9.62 -5.15 10.53
C ASP A 57 -9.67 -6.63 10.86
N ARG A 58 -8.55 -7.21 11.30
CA ARG A 58 -8.51 -8.59 11.82
C ARG A 58 -9.46 -8.80 12.98
N LYS A 59 -9.62 -7.80 13.86
CA LYS A 59 -10.55 -7.86 15.00
C LYS A 59 -12.02 -7.82 14.55
N LYS A 60 -12.29 -7.18 13.40
CA LYS A 60 -13.63 -7.10 12.79
C LYS A 60 -13.93 -8.35 11.94
N ALA A 61 -12.90 -8.96 11.38
CA ALA A 61 -12.97 -10.16 10.56
C ALA A 61 -13.32 -11.38 11.42
N SER A 62 -14.48 -12.01 11.15
CA SER A 62 -14.90 -13.20 11.88
C SER A 62 -14.34 -14.47 11.22
N PRO A 63 -13.44 -15.22 11.88
CA PRO A 63 -12.97 -16.51 11.36
C PRO A 63 -14.06 -17.59 11.41
N ASN A 64 -15.18 -17.32 12.08
CA ASN A 64 -16.33 -18.21 12.22
C ASN A 64 -17.51 -17.80 11.34
N GLY A 65 -17.36 -16.76 10.51
CA GLY A 65 -18.41 -16.26 9.63
C GLY A 65 -18.68 -17.16 8.41
N PRO A 66 -19.54 -16.69 7.49
CA PRO A 66 -19.72 -17.28 6.16
C PRO A 66 -18.39 -17.42 5.41
N GLU A 67 -18.32 -18.31 4.42
CA GLU A 67 -17.06 -18.63 3.70
C GLU A 67 -16.34 -17.41 3.12
N ASN A 68 -17.07 -16.38 2.66
CA ASN A 68 -16.48 -15.12 2.20
C ASN A 68 -15.82 -14.32 3.33
N GLU A 69 -16.44 -14.25 4.51
CA GLU A 69 -15.83 -13.59 5.67
C GLU A 69 -14.58 -14.35 6.13
N LYS A 70 -14.60 -15.69 6.06
CA LYS A 70 -13.44 -16.54 6.34
C LYS A 70 -12.29 -16.33 5.36
N GLN A 71 -12.60 -16.24 4.07
CA GLN A 71 -11.59 -15.97 3.03
C GLN A 71 -10.99 -14.58 3.22
N LEU A 72 -11.82 -13.57 3.49
CA LEU A 72 -11.35 -12.22 3.77
C LEU A 72 -10.48 -12.18 5.03
N ALA A 73 -10.88 -12.86 6.11
CA ALA A 73 -10.08 -12.97 7.34
C ALA A 73 -8.69 -13.60 7.09
N ARG A 74 -8.63 -14.66 6.27
CA ARG A 74 -7.35 -15.31 5.90
C ARG A 74 -6.43 -14.38 5.13
N ILE A 75 -6.99 -13.57 4.22
CA ILE A 75 -6.21 -12.60 3.46
C ILE A 75 -5.71 -11.48 4.38
N VAL A 76 -6.55 -10.99 5.30
CA VAL A 76 -6.12 -10.00 6.31
C VAL A 76 -4.94 -10.55 7.12
N ASP A 77 -5.02 -11.79 7.60
CA ASP A 77 -3.93 -12.44 8.34
C ASP A 77 -2.65 -12.55 7.50
N SER A 78 -2.77 -12.98 6.24
CA SER A 78 -1.64 -13.12 5.32
C SER A 78 -0.98 -11.76 5.01
N MET A 79 -1.79 -10.76 4.69
CA MET A 79 -1.32 -9.40 4.40
C MET A 79 -0.70 -8.73 5.61
N LEU A 80 -1.27 -8.92 6.81
CA LEU A 80 -0.69 -8.39 8.05
C LEU A 80 0.70 -8.99 8.29
N ALA A 81 0.82 -10.32 8.16
CA ALA A 81 2.09 -11.00 8.33
C ALA A 81 3.14 -10.54 7.29
N GLY A 82 2.76 -10.44 6.02
CA GLY A 82 3.64 -9.97 4.94
C GLY A 82 4.09 -8.52 5.12
N THR A 83 3.16 -7.64 5.52
CA THR A 83 3.43 -6.21 5.76
C THR A 83 4.39 -6.01 6.93
N LEU A 84 4.17 -6.72 8.05
CA LEU A 84 5.07 -6.68 9.21
C LEU A 84 6.46 -7.26 8.91
N GLU A 85 6.53 -8.33 8.11
CA GLU A 85 7.83 -8.89 7.72
C GLU A 85 8.59 -7.93 6.80
N LEU A 86 7.89 -7.26 5.87
CA LEU A 86 8.48 -6.26 4.99
C LEU A 86 8.97 -5.02 5.75
N GLU A 87 8.19 -4.53 6.72
CA GLU A 87 8.60 -3.43 7.62
C GLU A 87 9.83 -3.80 8.43
N LYS A 88 9.89 -5.04 8.94
CA LYS A 88 11.05 -5.55 9.66
C LYS A 88 12.29 -5.62 8.77
N GLU A 89 12.17 -6.01 7.51
CA GLU A 89 13.31 -6.03 6.59
C GLU A 89 13.76 -4.61 6.23
N LEU A 90 12.84 -3.67 5.94
CA LEU A 90 13.19 -2.28 5.65
C LEU A 90 13.79 -1.54 6.86
N SER A 91 13.31 -1.80 8.08
CA SER A 91 13.83 -1.17 9.30
C SER A 91 15.26 -1.60 9.65
N LYS A 92 15.69 -2.81 9.27
CA LYS A 92 17.10 -3.20 9.36
C LYS A 92 17.99 -2.31 8.50
N LEU A 93 17.48 -1.87 7.35
CA LEU A 93 18.20 -1.02 6.41
C LEU A 93 18.32 0.41 6.95
N ARG A 94 17.30 0.90 7.66
CA ARG A 94 17.30 2.21 8.35
C ARG A 94 18.48 2.39 9.32
N ASN A 95 18.79 1.36 10.11
CA ASN A 95 19.78 1.46 11.19
C ASN A 95 21.24 1.36 10.69
N THR A 96 21.48 1.26 9.38
CA THR A 96 22.83 1.09 8.82
C THR A 96 23.54 2.41 8.47
N GLY A 97 23.11 3.56 8.99
CA GLY A 97 23.60 4.90 8.62
C GLY A 97 25.11 5.21 8.76
N SER A 98 25.98 4.25 9.13
CA SER A 98 27.42 4.40 9.00
C SER A 98 27.94 3.71 7.70
N PRO A 99 28.76 4.39 6.88
CA PRO A 99 29.31 3.81 5.65
C PRO A 99 30.04 2.48 5.87
N SER A 100 30.65 2.28 7.05
CA SER A 100 31.37 1.06 7.39
C SER A 100 30.47 -0.13 7.72
N ILE A 101 29.31 0.10 8.35
CA ILE A 101 28.34 -0.95 8.68
C ILE A 101 27.55 -1.34 7.42
N VAL A 102 27.15 -0.38 6.57
CA VAL A 102 26.57 -0.70 5.25
C VAL A 102 27.53 -1.57 4.46
N ALA A 103 28.82 -1.20 4.39
CA ALA A 103 29.82 -1.96 3.65
C ALA A 103 30.06 -3.36 4.26
N ALA A 104 30.13 -3.47 5.59
CA ALA A 104 30.32 -4.75 6.27
C ALA A 104 29.12 -5.70 6.10
N VAL A 105 27.90 -5.16 6.18
CA VAL A 105 26.65 -5.90 6.00
C VAL A 105 26.46 -6.28 4.52
N LYS A 106 26.76 -5.37 3.57
CA LYS A 106 26.79 -5.65 2.13
C LYS A 106 27.86 -6.69 1.72
N ASN A 107 28.87 -6.96 2.55
CA ASN A 107 29.91 -7.94 2.18
C ASN A 107 29.63 -9.38 2.65
N THR A 108 28.50 -9.65 3.32
CA THR A 108 28.15 -11.03 3.72
C THR A 108 27.23 -11.70 2.69
N ARG A 109 27.63 -12.87 2.17
CA ARG A 109 26.76 -13.73 1.34
C ARG A 109 25.40 -14.02 2.00
N LEU A 110 25.37 -14.10 3.33
CA LEU A 110 24.14 -14.27 4.12
C LEU A 110 23.16 -13.09 3.99
N TYR A 111 23.65 -11.88 3.74
CA TYR A 111 22.85 -10.68 3.56
C TYR A 111 22.26 -10.55 2.14
N TYR A 112 22.93 -11.09 1.11
CA TYR A 112 22.40 -11.08 -0.26
C TYR A 112 21.40 -12.21 -0.51
N PHE A 113 21.73 -13.43 -0.10
CA PHE A 113 20.95 -14.61 -0.51
C PHE A 113 19.73 -14.89 0.37
N ARG A 114 19.85 -14.73 1.69
CA ARG A 114 18.76 -15.11 2.62
C ARG A 114 17.59 -14.12 2.60
N PRO A 115 17.81 -12.79 2.61
CA PRO A 115 16.74 -11.82 2.54
C PRO A 115 16.07 -11.75 1.17
N LYS A 116 16.80 -11.92 0.06
CA LYS A 116 16.20 -11.98 -1.29
C LYS A 116 15.13 -13.08 -1.39
N SER A 117 15.46 -14.29 -0.93
CA SER A 117 14.51 -15.41 -0.89
C SER A 117 13.30 -15.18 0.03
N LYS A 118 13.42 -14.30 1.04
CA LYS A 118 12.30 -13.93 1.90
C LYS A 118 11.39 -12.91 1.24
N ILE A 119 11.98 -11.87 0.63
CA ILE A 119 11.22 -10.86 -0.10
C ILE A 119 10.44 -11.52 -1.26
N GLU A 120 11.04 -12.47 -1.97
CA GLU A 120 10.35 -13.27 -2.99
C GLU A 120 9.16 -14.06 -2.42
N LYS A 121 9.31 -14.69 -1.25
CA LYS A 121 8.20 -15.39 -0.58
C LYS A 121 7.08 -14.44 -0.14
N ILE A 122 7.41 -13.23 0.29
CA ILE A 122 6.43 -12.19 0.62
C ILE A 122 5.69 -11.79 -0.65
N GLU A 123 6.42 -11.51 -1.72
CA GLU A 123 5.84 -11.16 -3.03
C GLU A 123 4.91 -12.25 -3.57
N ASP A 124 5.29 -13.52 -3.49
CA ASP A 124 4.46 -14.63 -3.95
C ASP A 124 3.15 -14.75 -3.15
N LYS A 125 3.22 -14.56 -1.83
CA LYS A 125 2.03 -14.54 -0.97
C LYS A 125 1.09 -13.41 -1.34
N ILE A 126 1.61 -12.19 -1.44
CA ILE A 126 0.83 -11.00 -1.75
C ILE A 126 0.18 -11.11 -3.14
N ARG A 127 0.90 -11.65 -4.12
CA ARG A 127 0.36 -11.92 -5.46
C ARG A 127 -0.77 -12.95 -5.44
N ASN A 128 -0.69 -13.95 -4.57
CA ASN A 128 -1.77 -14.94 -4.41
C ASN A 128 -2.99 -14.33 -3.71
N ASP A 129 -2.77 -13.48 -2.71
CA ASP A 129 -3.83 -12.76 -2.00
C ASP A 129 -4.56 -11.79 -2.93
N GLU A 130 -3.82 -11.05 -3.77
CA GLU A 130 -4.35 -10.20 -4.84
C GLU A 130 -5.27 -10.99 -5.77
N LYS A 131 -4.79 -12.09 -6.34
CA LYS A 131 -5.60 -12.95 -7.22
C LYS A 131 -6.86 -13.45 -6.53
N LEU A 132 -6.78 -13.80 -5.25
CA LEU A 132 -7.94 -14.29 -4.50
C LEU A 132 -8.96 -13.17 -4.24
N MET A 133 -8.48 -11.96 -3.90
CA MET A 133 -9.32 -10.77 -3.78
C MET A 133 -10.04 -10.49 -5.10
N GLU A 134 -9.30 -10.34 -6.19
CA GLU A 134 -9.83 -9.94 -7.50
C GLU A 134 -10.80 -10.97 -8.10
N SER A 135 -10.48 -12.26 -8.01
CA SER A 135 -11.23 -13.31 -8.72
C SER A 135 -12.47 -13.82 -7.98
N ARG A 136 -12.51 -13.66 -6.65
CA ARG A 136 -13.59 -14.24 -5.82
C ARG A 136 -14.28 -13.22 -4.94
N ILE A 137 -13.51 -12.55 -4.08
CA ILE A 137 -14.11 -11.71 -3.03
C ILE A 137 -14.75 -10.49 -3.67
N LEU A 138 -14.00 -9.75 -4.48
CA LEU A 138 -14.48 -8.53 -5.13
C LEU A 138 -15.56 -8.81 -6.19
N VAL A 139 -15.46 -9.92 -6.93
CA VAL A 139 -16.52 -10.36 -7.86
C VAL A 139 -17.83 -10.65 -7.13
N ARG A 140 -17.76 -11.20 -5.92
CA ARG A 140 -18.97 -11.47 -5.14
C ARG A 140 -19.56 -10.18 -4.57
N MET A 141 -18.71 -9.28 -4.07
CA MET A 141 -19.12 -7.98 -3.54
C MET A 141 -19.70 -7.08 -4.63
N SER A 142 -19.15 -7.10 -5.85
CA SER A 142 -19.68 -6.32 -6.99
C SER A 142 -21.06 -6.78 -7.46
N LYS A 143 -21.41 -8.04 -7.23
CA LYS A 143 -22.73 -8.59 -7.55
C LYS A 143 -23.83 -8.21 -6.55
N ASP A 144 -23.45 -7.71 -5.37
CA ASP A 144 -24.39 -7.28 -4.34
C ASP A 144 -24.80 -5.82 -4.56
N GLN A 145 -25.59 -5.59 -5.61
CA GLN A 145 -25.99 -4.25 -6.07
C GLN A 145 -26.81 -3.50 -5.03
N ASP A 146 -27.65 -4.20 -4.27
CA ASP A 146 -28.44 -3.61 -3.19
C ASP A 146 -27.54 -3.15 -2.04
N ALA A 147 -26.54 -3.94 -1.64
CA ALA A 147 -25.57 -3.53 -0.64
C ALA A 147 -24.71 -2.34 -1.11
N LEU A 148 -24.23 -2.36 -2.35
CA LEU A 148 -23.46 -1.25 -2.93
C LEU A 148 -24.29 0.04 -2.98
N GLN A 149 -25.55 -0.05 -3.41
CA GLN A 149 -26.44 1.09 -3.50
C GLN A 149 -26.83 1.60 -2.11
N ALA A 150 -27.04 0.72 -1.13
CA ALA A 150 -27.25 1.08 0.27
C ALA A 150 -26.03 1.82 0.84
N MET A 151 -24.80 1.35 0.58
CA MET A 151 -23.58 2.02 1.05
C MET A 151 -23.36 3.40 0.44
N LEU A 152 -23.62 3.54 -0.86
CA LEU A 152 -23.52 4.83 -1.54
C LEU A 152 -24.62 5.82 -1.13
N SER A 153 -25.74 5.35 -0.55
CA SER A 153 -26.88 6.19 -0.19
C SER A 153 -26.98 6.49 1.31
N ALA A 154 -26.68 5.53 2.18
CA ALA A 154 -26.86 5.65 3.63
C ALA A 154 -25.74 6.46 4.31
N GLU A 155 -24.53 6.50 3.73
CA GLU A 155 -23.31 6.97 4.42
C GLU A 155 -22.46 7.98 3.61
N ALA A 156 -22.99 8.49 2.50
CA ALA A 156 -22.27 9.36 1.55
C ALA A 156 -21.67 10.65 2.14
N ARG A 157 -22.07 11.06 3.36
CA ARG A 157 -21.56 12.28 4.01
C ARG A 157 -20.34 12.07 4.91
N ASN A 158 -20.12 10.86 5.43
CA ASN A 158 -19.08 10.60 6.46
C ASN A 158 -18.09 9.48 6.08
N MET A 159 -18.20 8.90 4.89
CA MET A 159 -17.29 7.85 4.43
C MET A 159 -15.95 8.42 3.94
N PRO A 160 -14.80 7.77 4.26
CA PRO A 160 -13.51 8.12 3.67
C PRO A 160 -13.56 8.09 2.13
N SER A 161 -12.82 9.00 1.50
CA SER A 161 -12.84 9.21 0.04
C SER A 161 -12.40 7.96 -0.73
N GLU A 162 -11.48 7.20 -0.15
CA GLU A 162 -10.88 5.98 -0.67
C GLU A 162 -11.91 4.86 -0.70
N LEU A 163 -12.64 4.68 0.40
CA LEU A 163 -13.71 3.68 0.49
C LEU A 163 -14.87 4.01 -0.45
N LYS A 164 -15.22 5.30 -0.57
CA LYS A 164 -16.25 5.75 -1.51
C LYS A 164 -15.86 5.46 -2.96
N SER A 165 -14.61 5.74 -3.33
CA SER A 165 -14.08 5.47 -4.66
C SER A 165 -14.06 3.97 -4.94
N PHE A 166 -13.58 3.18 -3.98
CA PHE A 166 -13.55 1.72 -4.07
C PHE A 166 -14.95 1.11 -4.30
N VAL A 167 -15.95 1.54 -3.53
CA VAL A 167 -17.34 1.09 -3.68
C VAL A 167 -17.90 1.50 -5.04
N GLN A 168 -17.59 2.71 -5.52
CA GLN A 168 -18.02 3.17 -6.84
C GLN A 168 -17.42 2.30 -7.96
N HIS A 169 -16.12 2.01 -7.91
CA HIS A 169 -15.48 1.13 -8.89
C HIS A 169 -16.07 -0.28 -8.87
N LEU A 170 -16.38 -0.83 -7.69
CA LEU A 170 -17.05 -2.14 -7.59
C LEU A 170 -18.45 -2.13 -8.17
N LYS A 171 -19.21 -1.04 -7.98
CA LYS A 171 -20.53 -0.86 -8.60
C LYS A 171 -20.44 -0.87 -10.13
N ASP A 172 -19.38 -0.28 -10.68
CA ASP A 172 -19.11 -0.27 -12.12
C ASP A 172 -18.53 -1.61 -12.62
N GLY A 173 -18.42 -2.62 -11.75
CA GLY A 173 -17.96 -3.97 -12.08
C GLY A 173 -16.45 -4.14 -12.11
N ASN A 174 -15.69 -3.12 -11.70
CA ASN A 174 -14.23 -3.20 -11.63
C ASN A 174 -13.81 -3.98 -10.40
N THR A 175 -13.06 -5.06 -10.58
CA THR A 175 -12.58 -5.90 -9.47
C THR A 175 -11.07 -6.06 -9.44
N ARG A 176 -10.36 -5.48 -10.41
CA ARG A 176 -8.90 -5.60 -10.53
C ARG A 176 -8.21 -4.46 -9.82
N LEU A 177 -7.09 -4.75 -9.17
CA LEU A 177 -6.29 -3.84 -8.37
C LEU A 177 -5.96 -2.57 -9.17
N GLU A 178 -5.52 -2.69 -10.42
CA GLU A 178 -5.18 -1.52 -11.24
C GLU A 178 -6.38 -0.60 -11.52
N GLN A 179 -7.60 -1.15 -11.58
CA GLN A 179 -8.83 -0.38 -11.84
C GLN A 179 -9.36 0.28 -10.56
N LEU A 180 -8.96 -0.25 -9.39
CA LEU A 180 -9.39 0.21 -8.08
C LEU A 180 -8.49 1.33 -7.50
N ILE A 181 -7.34 1.58 -8.14
CA ILE A 181 -6.27 2.46 -7.62
C ILE A 181 -6.07 3.72 -8.46
N GLU A 182 -6.80 3.89 -9.57
CA GLU A 182 -6.64 5.07 -10.45
C GLU A 182 -6.75 6.44 -9.75
N ASN A 183 -7.20 6.51 -8.49
CA ASN A 183 -7.15 7.74 -7.68
C ASN A 183 -5.79 8.07 -7.01
N LYS A 184 -4.89 7.11 -6.74
CA LYS A 184 -3.61 7.43 -6.05
C LYS A 184 -2.55 7.96 -7.00
N THR A 185 -2.52 7.49 -8.25
CA THR A 185 -1.60 8.03 -9.28
C THR A 185 -2.02 9.44 -9.71
N GLY A 186 -3.31 9.74 -9.72
CA GLY A 186 -3.83 11.09 -9.97
C GLY A 186 -3.45 12.11 -8.89
N GLU A 187 -3.57 11.76 -7.61
CA GLU A 187 -3.15 12.62 -6.50
C GLU A 187 -1.63 12.75 -6.36
N ILE A 188 -0.86 11.67 -6.56
CA ILE A 188 0.60 11.76 -6.54
C ILE A 188 1.09 12.60 -7.74
N ASN A 189 0.52 12.41 -8.93
CA ASN A 189 0.86 13.25 -10.08
C ASN A 189 0.48 14.71 -9.84
N SER A 190 -0.67 15.00 -9.20
CA SER A 190 -1.09 16.38 -8.92
C SER A 190 -0.25 17.05 -7.83
N VAL A 191 0.15 16.33 -6.78
CA VAL A 191 1.07 16.82 -5.75
C VAL A 191 2.46 17.07 -6.35
N VAL A 192 2.98 16.14 -7.15
CA VAL A 192 4.26 16.31 -7.85
C VAL A 192 4.21 17.45 -8.88
N GLN A 193 3.07 17.63 -9.58
CA GLN A 193 2.87 18.78 -10.48
C GLN A 193 2.84 20.10 -9.70
N LYS A 194 2.10 20.14 -8.59
CA LYS A 194 1.94 21.33 -7.76
C LYS A 194 3.26 21.73 -7.08
N GLU A 195 4.03 20.77 -6.59
CA GLU A 195 5.38 21.01 -6.06
C GLU A 195 6.33 21.46 -7.18
N GLY A 196 6.25 20.85 -8.36
CA GLY A 196 7.04 21.25 -9.53
C GLY A 196 6.69 22.63 -10.08
N GLU A 197 5.45 23.09 -9.93
CA GLU A 197 5.02 24.45 -10.27
C GLU A 197 5.48 25.46 -9.22
N THR A 198 5.36 25.12 -7.93
CA THR A 198 5.81 25.97 -6.82
C THR A 198 7.31 26.21 -6.88
N MET A 199 8.11 25.17 -7.11
CA MET A 199 9.56 25.27 -7.27
C MET A 199 9.94 26.17 -8.46
N ARG A 200 9.24 26.03 -9.60
CA ARG A 200 9.46 26.87 -10.78
C ARG A 200 9.13 28.34 -10.51
N GLN A 201 8.08 28.64 -9.75
CA GLN A 201 7.73 30.01 -9.39
C GLN A 201 8.77 30.63 -8.44
N THR A 202 9.25 29.88 -7.45
CA THR A 202 10.30 30.35 -6.51
C THR A 202 11.60 30.66 -7.24
N VAL A 203 12.08 29.77 -8.13
CA VAL A 203 13.31 29.98 -8.91
C VAL A 203 13.18 31.19 -9.86
N VAL A 204 12.00 31.42 -10.45
CA VAL A 204 11.75 32.60 -11.30
C VAL A 204 11.69 33.89 -10.48
N ALA A 205 11.14 33.84 -9.26
CA ALA A 205 11.10 35.00 -8.37
C ALA A 205 12.51 35.38 -7.86
N GLU A 206 13.31 34.38 -7.45
CA GLU A 206 14.68 34.59 -6.98
C GLU A 206 15.60 35.09 -8.09
N SER A 207 15.52 34.52 -9.29
CA SER A 207 16.33 34.97 -10.44
C SER A 207 16.00 36.40 -10.89
N LYS A 208 14.75 36.86 -10.73
CA LYS A 208 14.37 38.26 -10.94
C LYS A 208 14.92 39.18 -9.86
N ALA A 209 14.87 38.76 -8.59
CA ALA A 209 15.41 39.53 -7.47
C ALA A 209 16.95 39.69 -7.57
N THR A 210 17.67 38.66 -8.00
CA THR A 210 19.13 38.75 -8.20
C THR A 210 19.50 39.68 -9.35
N ARG A 211 18.67 39.78 -10.40
CA ARG A 211 18.88 40.69 -11.53
C ARG A 211 18.56 42.15 -11.23
N SER A 212 17.77 42.46 -10.20
CA SER A 212 17.49 43.85 -9.79
C SER A 212 18.53 44.44 -8.83
N HIS A 213 19.53 43.66 -8.42
CA HIS A 213 20.62 44.06 -7.52
C HIS A 213 21.99 44.13 -8.20
N LEU A 214 22.03 44.04 -9.54
CA LEU A 214 23.18 44.32 -10.40
C LEU A 214 22.87 45.55 -11.26
#